data_AF-A0A967ENY4-F1
#
_entry.id   AF-A0A967ENY4-F1
#
_cell.length_a   1.000
_cell.length_b   1.000
_cell.length_c   1.000
_cell.angle_alpha   90.00
_cell.angle_beta   90.00
_cell.angle_gamma   90.00
#
_symmetry.space_group_name_H-M   'P 1'
#
loop_
_entity.id
_entity.type
_entity.pdbx_description
1 polymer ?
#
loop_
_entity_poly.entity_id
_entity_poly.type
_entity_poly.pdbx_seq_one_letter_code
_entity_poly.pdbx_strand_id
1 'polypeptide(L)'
;MDQQTRDNKLIAEFMEYEKEGAEYRCELQDGDDVRATPDDMLFDFSWDWLIPVVDKINRLVDKHNYGYGIGIRYNQIKKAYKAVVKFIKWYKEKC
;
A
#
# COMPACT_ATOMS: atom_id res chain seq x y z
N MET A 1 -2.57 11.53 -15.36
CA MET A 1 -2.22 10.69 -14.21
C MET A 1 -2.14 11.59 -13.00
N ASP A 2 -3.16 11.50 -12.15
CA ASP A 2 -3.26 12.32 -10.95
C ASP A 2 -2.31 11.81 -9.85
N GLN A 3 -2.29 12.51 -8.71
CA GLN A 3 -1.39 12.18 -7.60
C GLN A 3 -1.74 10.83 -6.95
N GLN A 4 -3.02 10.47 -6.92
CA GLN A 4 -3.50 9.22 -6.32
C GLN A 4 -3.07 8.02 -7.18
N THR A 5 -3.20 8.09 -8.51
CA THR A 5 -2.71 7.05 -9.41
C THR A 5 -1.22 6.76 -9.18
N ARG A 6 -0.41 7.82 -9.03
CA ARG A 6 1.04 7.69 -8.81
C ARG A 6 1.34 7.05 -7.47
N ASP A 7 0.62 7.45 -6.43
CA ASP A 7 0.78 6.91 -5.08
C ASP A 7 0.30 5.45 -4.99
N ASN A 8 -0.78 5.09 -5.68
CA ASN A 8 -1.26 3.70 -5.81
C ASN A 8 -0.23 2.82 -6.54
N LYS A 9 0.34 3.33 -7.63
CA LYS A 9 1.43 2.65 -8.34
C LYS A 9 2.64 2.42 -7.42
N LEU A 10 3.02 3.41 -6.61
CA LEU A 10 4.11 3.27 -5.64
C LEU A 10 3.83 2.17 -4.61
N ILE A 11 2.59 2.04 -4.16
CA ILE A 11 2.16 0.98 -3.24
C ILE A 11 2.27 -0.38 -3.93
N ALA A 12 1.74 -0.53 -5.15
CA ALA A 12 1.79 -1.80 -5.88
C ALA A 12 3.23 -2.27 -6.13
N GLU A 13 4.13 -1.35 -6.49
CA GLU A 13 5.56 -1.64 -6.65
C GLU A 13 6.22 -2.04 -5.33
N PHE A 14 5.87 -1.38 -4.22
CA PHE A 14 6.37 -1.75 -2.89
C PHE A 14 5.87 -3.12 -2.44
N MET A 15 4.65 -3.50 -2.84
CA MET A 15 4.09 -4.83 -2.60
C MET A 15 4.67 -5.91 -3.51
N GLU A 16 5.46 -5.52 -4.52
CA GLU A 16 6.04 -6.44 -5.52
C GLU A 16 4.97 -7.19 -6.32
N TYR A 17 3.80 -6.58 -6.53
CA TYR A 17 2.74 -7.18 -7.32
C TYR A 17 3.19 -7.42 -8.76
N GLU A 18 2.85 -8.60 -9.28
CA GLU A 18 3.13 -8.96 -10.66
C GLU A 18 2.40 -8.02 -11.61
N LYS A 19 3.12 -7.51 -12.60
CA LYS A 19 2.61 -6.53 -13.56
C LYS A 19 2.47 -7.14 -14.95
N GLU A 20 1.29 -7.02 -15.53
CA GLU A 20 0.98 -7.47 -16.89
C GLU A 20 0.38 -6.29 -17.68
N GLY A 21 1.16 -5.74 -18.62
CA GLY A 21 0.75 -4.52 -19.33
C GLY A 21 0.58 -3.31 -18.41
N ALA A 22 -0.65 -2.84 -18.24
CA ALA A 22 -1.01 -1.72 -17.37
C ALA A 22 -1.57 -2.16 -16.00
N GLU A 23 -1.86 -3.45 -15.82
CA GLU A 23 -2.50 -4.00 -14.63
C GLU A 23 -1.48 -4.66 -13.69
N TYR A 24 -1.86 -4.73 -12.42
CA TYR A 24 -1.13 -5.43 -11.37
C TYR A 24 -2.04 -6.50 -10.76
N ARG A 25 -1.50 -7.70 -10.53
CA ARG A 25 -2.14 -8.77 -9.76
C ARG A 25 -1.98 -8.46 -8.27
N CYS A 26 -3.06 -7.97 -7.65
CA CYS A 26 -3.10 -7.55 -6.26
C CYS A 26 -3.80 -8.60 -5.41
N GLU A 27 -3.12 -9.08 -4.37
CA GLU A 27 -3.69 -9.97 -3.35
C GLU A 27 -4.40 -9.12 -2.29
N LEU A 28 -5.69 -9.39 -2.07
CA LEU A 28 -6.54 -8.73 -1.08
C LEU A 28 -6.52 -9.48 0.26
N GLN A 29 -7.02 -8.82 1.31
CA GLN A 29 -7.00 -9.39 2.66
C GLN A 29 -7.78 -10.72 2.80
N ASP A 30 -8.85 -10.90 2.03
CA ASP A 30 -9.68 -12.12 2.03
C ASP A 30 -9.05 -13.29 1.26
N GLY A 31 -7.89 -13.07 0.62
CA GLY A 31 -7.19 -14.04 -0.20
C GLY A 31 -7.61 -14.03 -1.67
N ASP A 32 -8.47 -13.09 -2.08
CA ASP A 32 -8.81 -12.92 -3.49
C ASP A 32 -7.67 -12.22 -4.26
N ASP A 33 -7.46 -12.67 -5.49
CA ASP A 33 -6.56 -12.05 -6.46
C ASP A 33 -7.36 -11.21 -7.45
N VAL A 34 -7.06 -9.92 -7.52
CA VAL A 34 -7.67 -9.00 -8.48
C VAL A 34 -6.63 -8.39 -9.40
N ARG A 35 -6.98 -8.20 -10.67
CA ARG A 35 -6.18 -7.39 -11.61
C ARG A 35 -6.74 -5.98 -11.65
N ALA A 36 -5.89 -5.00 -11.39
CA ALA A 36 -6.28 -3.60 -11.40
C ALA A 36 -5.18 -2.70 -11.97
N THR A 37 -5.59 -1.67 -12.71
CA THR A 37 -4.68 -0.56 -13.03
C THR A 37 -4.49 0.33 -11.80
N PRO A 38 -3.43 1.14 -11.72
CA PRO A 38 -3.23 2.06 -10.60
C PRO A 38 -4.39 3.05 -10.36
N ASP A 39 -5.17 3.36 -11.40
CA ASP A 39 -6.35 4.22 -11.30
C ASP A 39 -7.54 3.48 -10.65
N ASP A 40 -7.60 2.16 -10.78
CA ASP A 40 -8.68 1.31 -10.23
C ASP A 40 -8.38 0.77 -8.82
N MET A 41 -7.14 0.91 -8.34
CA MET A 41 -6.72 0.43 -7.02
C MET A 41 -7.36 1.25 -5.89
N LEU A 42 -8.01 0.55 -4.96
CA LEU A 42 -8.84 1.15 -3.91
C LEU A 42 -8.11 1.36 -2.57
N PHE A 43 -6.78 1.56 -2.57
CA PHE A 43 -5.99 1.69 -1.34
C PHE A 43 -6.41 2.84 -0.41
N ASP A 44 -7.08 3.88 -0.91
CA ASP A 44 -7.56 5.00 -0.11
C ASP A 44 -9.05 4.92 0.28
N PHE A 45 -9.76 3.89 -0.22
CA PHE A 45 -11.20 3.70 -0.02
C PHE A 45 -11.60 2.33 0.55
N SER A 46 -10.80 1.28 0.37
CA SER A 46 -11.05 -0.06 0.89
C SER A 46 -9.95 -0.53 1.85
N TRP A 47 -10.37 -1.02 3.01
CA TRP A 47 -9.47 -1.64 3.98
C TRP A 47 -8.94 -2.99 3.50
N ASP A 48 -9.71 -3.73 2.70
CA ASP A 48 -9.28 -5.03 2.15
C ASP A 48 -8.03 -4.88 1.25
N TRP A 49 -7.92 -3.72 0.59
CA TRP A 49 -6.76 -3.33 -0.20
C TRP A 49 -5.62 -2.79 0.67
N LEU A 50 -5.93 -1.98 1.69
CA LEU A 50 -4.90 -1.26 2.46
C LEU A 50 -4.27 -2.08 3.59
N ILE A 51 -5.02 -3.01 4.20
CA ILE A 51 -4.55 -3.82 5.34
C ILE A 51 -3.30 -4.64 4.99
N PRO A 52 -3.23 -5.37 3.87
CA PRO A 52 -2.03 -6.13 3.51
C PRO A 52 -0.77 -5.26 3.45
N VAL A 53 -0.91 -4.02 2.96
CA VAL A 53 0.18 -3.05 2.86
C VAL A 53 0.62 -2.57 4.25
N VAL A 54 -0.34 -2.26 5.11
CA VAL A 54 -0.08 -1.84 6.50
C VAL A 54 0.62 -2.95 7.28
N ASP A 55 0.19 -4.20 7.10
CA ASP A 55 0.81 -5.36 7.74
C ASP A 55 2.24 -5.57 7.25
N LYS A 56 2.51 -5.47 5.94
CA LYS A 56 3.89 -5.53 5.39
C LYS A 56 4.77 -4.45 6.02
N ILE A 57 4.27 -3.22 6.14
CA ILE A 57 5.01 -2.10 6.74
C ILE A 57 5.30 -2.35 8.23
N ASN A 58 4.28 -2.72 9.02
CA ASN A 58 4.48 -2.95 10.46
C ASN A 58 5.49 -4.08 10.70
N ARG A 59 5.45 -5.17 9.92
CA ARG A 59 6.47 -6.24 9.99
C ARG A 59 7.88 -5.75 9.64
N LEU A 60 8.03 -4.88 8.64
CA LEU A 60 9.33 -4.28 8.31
C LEU A 60 9.84 -3.39 9.43
N VAL A 61 8.96 -2.59 10.04
CA VAL A 61 9.35 -1.71 11.14
C VAL A 61 9.75 -2.53 12.36
N ASP A 62 8.98 -3.53 12.74
CA ASP A 62 9.30 -4.40 13.87
C ASP A 62 10.64 -5.11 13.63
N LYS A 63 10.86 -5.64 12.42
CA LYS A 63 12.10 -6.34 12.04
C LYS A 63 13.34 -5.44 12.12
N HIS A 64 13.21 -4.17 11.73
CA HIS A 64 14.33 -3.23 11.64
C HIS A 64 14.38 -2.22 12.80
N ASN A 65 13.47 -2.34 13.78
CA ASN A 65 13.30 -1.45 14.93
C ASN A 65 13.25 0.04 14.54
N TYR A 66 12.49 0.39 13.50
CA TYR A 66 12.39 1.77 13.01
C TYR A 66 11.58 2.72 13.93
N GLY A 67 10.99 2.22 15.03
CA GLY A 67 10.21 3.03 15.96
C GLY A 67 8.96 3.68 15.34
N TYR A 68 8.42 3.08 14.27
CA TYR A 68 7.35 3.64 13.43
C TYR A 68 6.19 2.64 13.25
N GLY A 69 5.01 2.91 13.80
CA GLY A 69 3.84 2.05 13.60
C GLY A 69 2.76 2.74 12.78
N ILE A 70 2.16 2.03 11.83
CA ILE A 70 0.91 2.51 11.20
C ILE A 70 -0.26 1.95 11.98
N GLY A 71 -0.89 2.82 12.78
CA GLY A 71 -2.11 2.50 13.51
C GLY A 71 -3.35 2.57 12.62
N ILE A 72 -4.14 1.50 12.59
CA ILE A 72 -5.41 1.45 11.88
C ILE A 72 -6.52 1.97 12.80
N ARG A 73 -7.24 3.01 12.34
CA ARG A 73 -8.53 3.43 12.92
C ARG A 73 -9.56 3.42 11.81
N TYR A 74 -10.63 2.64 11.97
CA TYR A 74 -11.62 2.36 10.92
C TYR A 74 -12.17 3.62 10.21
N ASN A 75 -12.32 4.73 10.93
CA ASN A 75 -12.81 6.00 10.37
C ASN A 75 -11.72 6.93 9.79
N GLN A 76 -10.49 6.44 9.60
CA GLN A 76 -9.34 7.25 9.17
C GLN A 76 -8.55 6.63 8.01
N ILE A 77 -9.22 5.90 7.11
CA ILE A 77 -8.56 5.25 5.95
C ILE A 77 -7.68 6.21 5.14
N LYS A 78 -8.16 7.42 4.84
CA LYS A 78 -7.35 8.43 4.13
C LYS A 78 -6.09 8.86 4.86
N LYS A 79 -6.09 8.84 6.20
CA LYS A 79 -4.89 9.14 7.00
C LYS A 79 -3.93 7.95 6.99
N ALA A 80 -4.46 6.72 7.10
CA ALA A 80 -3.66 5.51 6.99
C ALA A 80 -2.99 5.41 5.61
N TYR A 81 -3.74 5.61 4.52
CA TYR A 81 -3.23 5.69 3.16
C TYR A 81 -2.10 6.71 3.03
N LYS A 82 -2.30 7.95 3.50
CA LYS A 82 -1.24 8.98 3.49
C LYS A 82 -0.01 8.57 4.28
N ALA A 83 -0.17 7.91 5.42
CA ALA A 83 0.94 7.42 6.24
C ALA A 83 1.71 6.28 5.54
N VAL A 84 1.00 5.37 4.86
CA VAL A 84 1.58 4.30 4.02
C VAL A 84 2.42 4.91 2.90
N VAL A 85 1.85 5.81 2.10
CA VAL A 85 2.57 6.48 0.99
C VAL A 85 3.80 7.22 1.51
N LYS A 86 3.68 7.94 2.63
CA LYS A 86 4.79 8.67 3.24
C LYS A 86 5.91 7.72 3.70
N PHE A 87 5.54 6.59 4.31
CA PHE A 87 6.51 5.58 4.74
C PHE A 87 7.24 4.98 3.54
N ILE A 88 6.53 4.58 2.48
CA ILE A 88 7.12 3.97 1.29
C ILE A 88 8.11 4.93 0.61
N LYS A 89 7.75 6.22 0.49
CA LYS A 89 8.65 7.25 -0.05
C LYS A 89 9.93 7.37 0.77
N TRP A 90 9.79 7.48 2.10
CA TRP A 90 10.95 7.51 3.01
C TRP A 90 11.80 6.23 2.91
N TYR A 91 11.17 5.05 2.81
CA TYR A 91 11.85 3.76 2.71
C TYR A 91 12.69 3.67 1.44
N LYS A 92 12.14 4.06 0.28
CA LYS A 92 12.86 4.11 -1.01
C LYS A 92 14.01 5.12 -1.06
N GLU A 93 14.01 6.14 -0.20
CA GLU A 93 15.14 7.09 -0.09
C GLU A 93 16.27 6.55 0.82
N LYS A 94 15.94 5.60 1.71
CA LYS A 94 16.87 5.04 2.71
C LYS A 94 17.49 3.70 2.28
N CYS A 95 16.87 2.99 1.34
CA CYS A 95 17.30 1.68 0.83
C CYS A 95 17.39 1.73 -0.69
#